data_AF-A0A9E0V7L9-F1
#
_entry.id   AF-A0A9E0V7L9-F1
#
_cell.length_a   1.000
_cell.length_b   1.000
_cell.length_c   1.000
_cell.angle_alpha   90.00
_cell.angle_beta   90.00
_cell.angle_gamma   90.00
#
_symmetry.space_group_name_H-M   'P 1'
#
loop_
_entity.id
_entity.type
_entity.pdbx_description
1 polymer ?
#
loop_
_entity_poly.entity_id
_entity_poly.type
_entity_poly.pdbx_seq_one_letter_code
_entity_poly.pdbx_strand_id
1 'polypeptide(L)' 'MSPNRTIYLIHQSKELTKAWRELSAAQKREVLRECETAEENEIETIIAEVVDGQRRLF' A
#
# COMPACT_ATOMS: atom_id res chain seq x y z
N MET A 1 -7.74 -1.39 9.54
CA MET A 1 -8.61 -0.43 8.82
C MET A 1 -9.46 -1.12 7.74
N SER A 2 -10.56 -0.53 7.25
CA SER A 2 -11.29 -1.15 6.12
C SER A 2 -10.58 -0.95 4.77
N PRO A 3 -10.67 -1.89 3.81
CA PRO A 3 -10.01 -1.74 2.51
C PRO A 3 -10.40 -0.47 1.75
N ASN A 4 -11.68 -0.08 1.81
CA ASN A 4 -12.16 1.15 1.17
C ASN A 4 -11.57 2.42 1.80
N ARG A 5 -11.38 2.42 3.13
CA ARG A 5 -10.73 3.53 3.84
C ARG A 5 -9.25 3.63 3.49
N THR A 6 -8.57 2.49 3.39
CA THR A 6 -7.17 2.43 2.93
C THR A 6 -7.02 3.03 1.52
N ILE A 7 -7.86 2.60 0.58
CA ILE A 7 -7.86 3.13 -0.81
C ILE A 7 -8.13 4.64 -0.82
N TYR A 8 -9.08 5.09 0.01
CA TYR A 8 -9.39 6.51 0.13
C TYR A 8 -8.17 7.32 0.58
N LEU A 9 -7.45 6.88 1.63
CA LEU A 9 -6.26 7.55 2.15
C LEU A 9 -5.12 7.57 1.12
N ILE A 10 -4.91 6.46 0.42
CA ILE A 10 -3.93 6.38 -0.70
C ILE A 10 -4.23 7.44 -1.76
N HIS A 11 -5.51 7.65 -2.08
CA HIS A 11 -5.92 8.63 -3.08
C HIS A 11 -5.88 10.09 -2.63
N GLN A 12 -5.65 10.36 -1.34
CA GLN A 12 -5.43 11.73 -0.84
C GLN A 12 -4.02 12.25 -1.17
N SER A 13 -3.03 11.36 -1.27
CA SER A 13 -1.66 11.72 -1.62
C SER A 13 -1.37 11.40 -3.08
N LYS A 14 -0.79 12.36 -3.81
CA LYS A 14 -0.35 12.14 -5.20
C LYS A 14 0.77 11.09 -5.28
N GLU A 15 1.63 11.05 -4.27
CA GLU A 15 2.76 10.11 -4.20
C GLU A 15 2.27 8.68 -3.94
N LEU A 16 1.40 8.49 -2.94
CA LEU A 16 0.80 7.18 -2.66
C LEU A 16 -0.07 6.71 -3.83
N THR A 17 -0.81 7.62 -4.47
CA THR A 17 -1.60 7.29 -5.68
C THR A 17 -0.69 6.79 -6.80
N LYS A 18 0.48 7.41 -6.99
CA LYS A 18 1.44 6.97 -8.00
C LYS A 18 1.99 5.59 -7.66
N ALA A 19 2.48 5.40 -6.43
CA ALA A 19 2.98 4.11 -5.96
C ALA A 19 1.92 3.01 -6.10
N TRP A 20 0.69 3.28 -5.67
CA TRP A 20 -0.45 2.37 -5.80
C TRP A 20 -0.75 1.99 -7.25
N ARG A 21 -0.59 2.90 -8.21
CA ARG A 21 -0.78 2.58 -9.64
C ARG A 21 0.31 1.65 -10.18
N GLU A 22 1.52 1.77 -9.67
CA GLU A 22 2.68 0.95 -10.06
C GLU A 22 2.62 -0.47 -9.46
N LEU A 23 1.84 -0.69 -8.40
CA LEU A 23 1.63 -2.01 -7.80
C LEU A 23 0.80 -2.95 -8.70
N SER A 24 1.23 -4.22 -8.74
CA SER A 24 0.48 -5.33 -9.33
C SER A 24 -0.79 -5.67 -8.53
N ALA A 25 -1.71 -6.44 -9.12
CA ALA A 25 -2.92 -6.89 -8.43
C ALA A 25 -2.63 -7.78 -7.21
N ALA A 26 -1.51 -8.51 -7.19
CA ALA A 26 -1.08 -9.28 -6.03
C ALA A 26 -0.61 -8.36 -4.89
N GLN A 27 0.23 -7.37 -5.21
CA GLN A 27 0.75 -6.41 -4.23
C GLN A 27 -0.35 -5.52 -3.64
N LYS A 28 -1.32 -5.09 -4.45
CA LYS A 28 -2.49 -4.36 -3.95
C LYS A 28 -3.27 -5.16 -2.91
N ARG A 29 -3.40 -6.48 -3.09
CA ARG A 29 -4.02 -7.36 -2.10
C ARG A 29 -3.16 -7.54 -0.85
N GLU A 30 -1.84 -7.50 -0.98
CA GLU A 30 -0.92 -7.51 0.17
C GLU A 30 -1.10 -6.25 1.01
N VAL A 31 -0.97 -5.07 0.39
CA VAL A 31 -1.14 -3.78 1.06
C VAL A 31 -2.50 -3.69 1.76
N LEU A 32 -3.59 -4.09 1.11
CA LEU A 32 -4.91 -4.06 1.75
C LEU A 32 -5.00 -4.98 2.97
N ARG A 33 -4.35 -6.15 2.92
CA ARG A 33 -4.32 -7.10 4.03
C ARG A 33 -3.50 -6.58 5.19
N GLU A 34 -2.33 -6.01 4.95
CA GLU A 34 -1.50 -5.43 6.00
C GLU A 34 -2.17 -4.21 6.64
N CYS A 35 -2.82 -3.37 5.82
CA CYS A 35 -3.60 -2.23 6.30
C CYS A 35 -4.89 -2.61 7.06
N GLU A 36 -5.35 -3.87 7.00
CA GLU A 36 -6.50 -4.32 7.80
C GLU A 36 -6.21 -4.29 9.30
N THR A 37 -4.96 -4.54 9.70
CA THR A 37 -4.53 -4.51 11.11
C THR A 37 -3.67 -3.29 11.48
N ALA A 38 -3.21 -2.52 10.50
CA ALA A 38 -2.37 -1.35 10.72
C ALA A 38 -3.15 -0.05 10.98
N GLU A 39 -2.44 0.95 11.50
CA GLU A 39 -2.91 2.32 11.69
C GLU A 39 -2.75 3.17 10.40
N GLU A 40 -3.41 4.34 10.35
CA GLU A 40 -3.46 5.19 9.14
C GLU A 40 -2.09 5.78 8.74
N ASN A 41 -1.26 6.06 9.73
CA ASN A 41 0.11 6.56 9.58
C ASN A 41 1.09 5.49 9.07
N GLU A 42 0.71 4.22 9.08
CA GLU A 42 1.58 3.11 8.63
C GLU A 42 1.42 2.78 7.15
N ILE A 43 0.41 3.35 6.47
CA ILE A 43 0.12 3.07 5.05
C ILE A 43 1.31 3.38 4.14
N GLU A 44 2.01 4.49 4.40
CA GLU A 44 3.19 4.88 3.61
C GLU A 44 4.32 3.85 3.75
N THR A 45 4.58 3.40 4.98
CA THR A 45 5.58 2.36 5.28
C THR A 45 5.21 1.04 4.62
N ILE A 46 3.95 0.59 4.75
CA ILE A 46 3.47 -0.67 4.15
C ILE A 46 3.59 -0.64 2.63
N ILE A 47 3.18 0.45 1.99
CA ILE A 47 3.33 0.58 0.52
C ILE A 47 4.81 0.60 0.14
N ALA A 48 5.65 1.33 0.87
CA ALA A 48 7.09 1.35 0.62
C ALA A 48 7.72 -0.03 0.80
N GLU A 49 7.35 -0.79 1.82
CA GLU A 49 7.85 -2.15 2.07
C GLU A 49 7.40 -3.14 0.99
N VAL A 50 6.16 -3.05 0.51
CA VAL A 50 5.66 -3.89 -0.59
C VAL A 50 6.31 -3.53 -1.94
N VAL A 51 6.68 -2.26 -2.14
CA VAL A 51 7.44 -1.79 -3.31
C VAL A 51 8.92 -2.19 -3.22
N ASP A 52 9.58 -1.93 -2.09
CA ASP A 52 11.01 -2.18 -1.88
C ASP A 52 11.32 -3.66 -1.62
N GLY A 53 10.39 -4.42 -1.05
CA GLY A 53 10.48 -5.88 -0.91
C GLY A 53 10.65 -6.60 -2.26
N GLN A 54 10.29 -5.93 -3.36
CA GLN A 54 10.54 -6.39 -4.72
C GLN A 54 12.04 -6.40 -5.11
N ARG A 55 12.91 -5.64 -4.41
CA ARG A 55 14.37 -5.65 -4.67
C ARG A 55 15.12 -6.86 -4.08
N ARG A 56 14.51 -7.66 -3.20
CA ARG A 56 15.18 -8.80 -2.54
C ARG A 56 14.81 -10.18 -3.09
N LEU A 57 13.98 -10.26 -4.13
CA LEU A 57 13.55 -11.54 -4.73
C LEU A 57 14.17 -11.82 -6.11
N PHE A 58 15.36 -11.27 -6.38
CA PHE A 58 16.21 -11.70 -7.50
C PHE A 58 17.46 -12.40 -6.97
#